data_AF-A0A2T7Q705-F1
#
_entry.id   AF-A0A2T7Q705-F1
#
_cell.length_a   1.000
_cell.length_b   1.000
_cell.length_c   1.000
_cell.angle_alpha   90.00
_cell.angle_beta   90.00
_cell.angle_gamma   90.00
#
_symmetry.space_group_name_H-M   'P 1'
#
loop_
_entity.id
_entity.type
_entity.pdbx_description
1 polymer ?
#
loop_
_entity_poly.entity_id
_entity_poly.type
_entity_poly.pdbx_seq_one_letter_code
_entity_poly.pdbx_strand_id
1 'polypeptide(L)'
;MAFEINAEYTVILASLKEKIRQARLHAALTVNKALLEVYWEIGNTILQQQKKEGWGTKVIDRLIADLKLEFADMKGLSPRNIKYMRAFAEAWPSFPFLQPSAPQIEGVENQSPAIVQAPLAQTEDPGSPSIVQADLAQLSWYHHITLLDKVKDSTTRIFYIQQTVSNGWTRNVMVHQIESRLHERQGRLTNNFKLTLPAYDSELAMQLFKDPYQLDFVMLGQEARERDLENALTEHITKLLLELGDGFAFMGRQKRFEAGGKEFFVDLLFYNTKLRRHIIVELKIGDFEPEFVSKMNVYLGIVDDTIKGEFDNPSIGLILCKTNNKIVAEYALRDTSKPIGIAEYKIAEKLPDDIKGELPSIEEIETRLDEEIKQKQNPTDTRLYLLKEKIKNIKTEEIKTPATFELLSDLYKNGLRALYTDIIDNVKIFDKEFYSTNFLWYCTDKSFNKLEDVDQFWTIEEYLKKISEFNFRARLDGFKKAGTEYCNVSHELKFRIDTFHYSFTLVNYNNQQPFMKKLYHQPLQANDRKMITDLLMNVIMDDIERFLENIKAESK
;
A
#
# COMPACT_ATOMS: atom_id res chain seq x y z
N MET A 1 -16.48 -25.23 -27.02
CA MET A 1 -17.57 -25.37 -26.03
C MET A 1 -17.20 -24.52 -24.82
N ALA A 2 -17.88 -23.40 -24.64
CA ALA A 2 -17.72 -22.58 -23.44
C ALA A 2 -18.42 -23.30 -22.28
N PHE A 3 -17.70 -23.60 -21.21
CA PHE A 3 -18.30 -24.13 -19.99
C PHE A 3 -19.13 -23.02 -19.36
N GLU A 4 -20.47 -23.17 -19.38
CA GLU A 4 -21.36 -22.31 -18.61
C GLU A 4 -21.04 -22.46 -17.13
N ILE A 5 -20.57 -21.37 -16.51
CA ILE A 5 -20.30 -21.32 -15.09
C ILE A 5 -21.65 -21.31 -14.37
N ASN A 6 -22.04 -22.46 -13.81
CA ASN A 6 -23.25 -22.63 -13.01
C ASN A 6 -23.25 -21.64 -11.82
N ALA A 7 -24.40 -21.04 -11.51
CA ALA A 7 -24.62 -20.15 -10.37
C ALA A 7 -24.19 -20.76 -9.02
N GLU A 8 -24.23 -22.09 -8.90
CA GLU A 8 -23.73 -22.80 -7.72
C GLU A 8 -22.21 -22.66 -7.55
N TYR A 9 -21.44 -22.70 -8.64
CA TYR A 9 -19.98 -22.52 -8.60
C TYR A 9 -19.61 -21.10 -8.18
N THR A 10 -20.32 -20.07 -8.65
CA THR A 10 -20.02 -18.69 -8.27
C THR A 10 -20.30 -18.42 -6.79
N VAL A 11 -21.36 -19.02 -6.22
CA VAL A 11 -21.66 -18.97 -4.79
C VAL A 11 -20.59 -19.69 -3.97
N ILE A 12 -20.18 -20.90 -4.37
CA ILE A 12 -19.12 -21.66 -3.69
C ILE A 12 -17.79 -20.88 -3.75
N LEU A 13 -17.42 -20.34 -4.91
CA LEU A 13 -16.20 -19.55 -5.08
C LEU A 13 -16.22 -18.28 -4.23
N ALA A 14 -17.36 -17.59 -4.12
CA ALA A 14 -17.51 -16.42 -3.26
C ALA A 14 -17.33 -16.80 -1.77
N SER A 15 -17.94 -17.91 -1.33
CA SER A 15 -17.78 -18.43 0.03
C SER A 15 -16.34 -18.81 0.36
N LEU A 16 -15.64 -19.49 -0.56
CA LEU A 16 -14.23 -19.87 -0.37
C LEU A 16 -13.31 -18.64 -0.36
N LYS A 17 -13.53 -17.66 -1.25
CA LYS A 17 -12.80 -16.39 -1.23
C LYS A 17 -12.98 -15.67 0.10
N GLU A 18 -14.20 -15.66 0.64
CA GLU A 18 -14.48 -15.03 1.93
C GLU A 18 -13.79 -15.76 3.08
N LYS A 19 -13.85 -17.09 3.14
CA LYS A 19 -13.10 -17.89 4.14
C LYS A 19 -11.60 -17.60 4.09
N ILE A 20 -11.02 -17.50 2.89
CA ILE A 20 -9.59 -17.17 2.73
C ILE A 20 -9.29 -15.75 3.21
N ARG A 21 -10.15 -14.77 2.93
CA ARG A 21 -9.99 -13.38 3.43
C ARG A 21 -10.04 -13.32 4.94
N GLN A 22 -11.01 -14.00 5.56
CA GLN A 22 -11.14 -14.08 7.01
C GLN A 22 -9.93 -14.76 7.66
N ALA A 23 -9.46 -15.89 7.10
CA ALA A 23 -8.26 -16.56 7.59
C ALA A 23 -7.01 -15.66 7.51
N ARG A 24 -6.84 -14.90 6.41
CA ARG A 24 -5.74 -13.95 6.25
C ARG A 24 -5.82 -12.79 7.24
N LEU A 25 -7.02 -12.24 7.46
CA LEU A 25 -7.23 -11.17 8.44
C LEU A 25 -6.91 -11.66 9.86
N HIS A 26 -7.40 -12.84 10.23
CA HIS A 26 -7.12 -13.45 11.52
C HIS A 26 -5.62 -13.71 11.74
N ALA A 27 -4.93 -14.24 10.72
CA ALA A 27 -3.48 -14.43 10.77
C ALA A 27 -2.74 -13.09 10.94
N ALA A 28 -3.13 -12.05 10.21
CA ALA A 28 -2.52 -10.72 10.32
C ALA A 28 -2.71 -10.10 11.72
N LEU A 29 -3.91 -10.21 12.30
CA LEU A 29 -4.20 -9.73 13.66
C LEU A 29 -3.41 -10.50 14.71
N THR A 30 -3.30 -11.81 14.57
CA THR A 30 -2.53 -12.68 15.48
C THR A 30 -1.04 -12.33 15.44
N VAL A 31 -0.49 -12.16 14.24
CA VAL A 31 0.91 -11.74 14.04
C VAL A 31 1.13 -10.33 14.60
N ASN A 32 0.21 -9.39 14.38
CA ASN A 32 0.32 -8.04 14.92
C ASN A 32 0.35 -8.05 16.46
N LYS A 33 -0.56 -8.81 17.09
CA LYS A 33 -0.59 -8.98 18.54
C LYS A 33 0.73 -9.51 19.09
N ALA A 34 1.22 -10.64 18.54
CA ALA A 34 2.49 -11.22 18.98
C ALA A 34 3.67 -10.24 18.80
N LEU A 35 3.67 -9.46 17.73
CA LEU A 35 4.69 -8.44 17.50
C LEU A 35 4.64 -7.33 18.54
N LEU A 36 3.45 -6.87 18.92
CA LEU A 36 3.27 -5.87 19.98
C LEU A 36 3.73 -6.39 21.35
N GLU A 37 3.49 -7.67 21.64
CA GLU A 37 3.96 -8.34 22.86
C GLU A 37 5.49 -8.32 22.94
N VAL A 38 6.17 -8.75 21.87
CA VAL A 38 7.64 -8.70 21.79
C VAL A 38 8.17 -7.27 21.94
N TYR A 39 7.55 -6.30 21.27
CA TYR A 39 7.94 -4.90 21.35
C TYR A 39 7.77 -4.33 22.76
N TRP A 40 6.67 -4.68 23.42
CA TRP A 40 6.47 -4.30 24.81
C TRP A 40 7.49 -4.95 25.73
N GLU A 41 7.79 -6.24 25.58
CA GLU A 41 8.76 -6.96 26.40
C GLU A 41 10.17 -6.36 26.28
N ILE A 42 10.60 -6.02 25.06
CA ILE A 42 11.87 -5.32 24.83
C ILE A 42 11.87 -3.98 25.58
N GLY A 43 10.81 -3.19 25.43
CA GLY A 43 10.68 -1.89 26.09
C GLY A 43 10.68 -1.99 27.62
N ASN A 44 9.91 -2.91 28.17
CA ASN A 44 9.79 -3.16 29.61
C ASN A 44 11.11 -3.67 30.20
N THR A 45 11.80 -4.57 29.50
CA THR A 45 13.14 -5.04 29.89
C THR A 45 14.12 -3.88 29.99
N ILE A 46 14.13 -2.99 29.00
CA ILE A 46 14.97 -1.78 29.05
C ILE A 46 14.60 -0.91 30.26
N LEU A 47 13.31 -0.64 30.50
CA LEU A 47 12.87 0.14 31.67
C LEU A 47 13.31 -0.48 33.00
N GLN A 48 13.18 -1.80 33.14
CA GLN A 48 13.59 -2.50 34.35
C GLN A 48 15.10 -2.42 34.58
N GLN A 49 15.91 -2.60 33.54
CA GLN A 49 17.37 -2.55 33.66
C GLN A 49 17.89 -1.12 33.87
N GLN A 50 17.22 -0.12 33.30
CA GLN A 50 17.48 1.28 33.64
C GLN A 50 17.22 1.57 35.12
N LYS A 51 16.15 1.00 35.69
CA LYS A 51 15.81 1.16 37.11
C LYS A 51 16.74 0.38 38.06
N LYS A 52 17.15 -0.83 37.70
CA LYS A 52 17.97 -1.72 38.55
C LYS A 52 19.46 -1.42 38.47
N GLU A 53 20.00 -1.29 37.27
CA GLU A 53 21.45 -1.23 37.02
C GLU A 53 21.90 0.14 36.48
N GLY A 54 20.98 1.09 36.32
CA GLY A 54 21.29 2.42 35.81
C GLY A 54 21.75 2.41 34.35
N TRP A 55 21.25 1.48 33.53
CA TRP A 55 21.63 1.37 32.11
C TRP A 55 21.57 2.73 31.39
N GLY A 56 22.75 3.24 31.06
CA GLY A 56 22.90 4.46 30.29
C GLY A 56 22.76 4.22 28.78
N THR A 57 22.76 5.31 28.01
CA THR A 57 22.60 5.29 26.55
C THR A 57 23.55 4.31 25.85
N LYS A 58 24.80 4.21 26.31
CA LYS A 58 25.83 3.32 25.70
C LYS A 58 25.48 1.82 25.81
N VAL A 59 24.88 1.39 26.92
CA VAL A 59 24.48 -0.02 27.12
C VAL A 59 23.30 -0.35 26.21
N ILE A 60 22.36 0.58 26.10
CA ILE A 60 21.20 0.45 25.21
C ILE A 60 21.64 0.43 23.74
N ASP A 61 22.57 1.30 23.33
CA ASP A 61 23.09 1.32 21.96
C ASP A 61 23.79 0.01 21.58
N ARG A 62 24.52 -0.60 22.53
CA ARG A 62 25.12 -1.93 22.34
C ARG A 62 24.06 -3.02 22.19
N LEU A 63 23.06 -3.05 23.08
CA LEU A 63 21.95 -4.01 22.97
C LEU A 63 21.23 -3.89 21.61
N ILE A 64 21.00 -2.66 21.13
CA ILE A 64 20.40 -2.41 19.81
C ILE A 64 21.27 -2.99 18.68
N ALA A 65 22.59 -2.81 18.76
CA ALA A 65 23.51 -3.34 17.75
C ALA A 65 23.52 -4.87 17.75
N ASP A 66 23.58 -5.49 18.94
CA ASP A 66 23.61 -6.95 19.09
C ASP A 66 22.30 -7.58 18.59
N LEU A 67 21.13 -7.03 18.96
CA LEU A 67 19.83 -7.50 18.48
C LEU A 67 19.67 -7.39 16.96
N LYS A 68 20.20 -6.33 16.35
CA LYS A 68 20.15 -6.16 14.89
C LYS A 68 21.05 -7.15 14.15
N LEU A 69 22.19 -7.49 14.72
CA LEU A 69 23.14 -8.41 14.12
C LEU A 69 22.54 -9.82 14.09
N GLU A 70 21.95 -10.25 15.20
CA GLU A 70 21.31 -11.57 15.32
C GLU A 70 20.05 -11.69 14.44
N PHE A 71 19.25 -10.62 14.35
CA PHE A 71 17.97 -10.61 13.62
C PHE A 71 17.98 -9.65 12.43
N ALA A 72 18.95 -9.81 11.52
CA ALA A 72 19.15 -8.91 10.37
C ALA A 72 17.92 -8.80 9.44
N ASP A 73 17.12 -9.87 9.33
CA ASP A 73 15.91 -9.91 8.50
C ASP A 73 14.69 -9.22 9.15
N MET A 74 14.75 -8.93 10.46
CA MET A 74 13.63 -8.36 11.21
C MET A 74 13.51 -6.84 11.01
N LYS A 75 12.51 -6.42 10.24
CA LYS A 75 12.12 -5.01 10.09
C LYS A 75 11.45 -4.49 11.36
N GLY A 76 12.23 -3.96 12.30
CA GLY A 76 11.68 -3.44 13.56
C GLY A 76 12.70 -3.06 14.62
N LEU A 77 13.96 -3.48 14.51
CA LEU A 77 14.97 -3.28 15.55
C LEU A 77 15.84 -2.03 15.36
N SER A 78 15.32 -0.98 14.71
CA SER A 78 16.07 0.27 14.58
C SER A 78 16.23 0.98 15.93
N PRO A 79 17.31 1.77 16.15
CA PRO A 79 17.49 2.48 17.42
C PRO A 79 16.31 3.39 17.77
N ARG A 80 15.72 4.02 16.76
CA ARG A 80 14.51 4.82 16.91
C ARG A 80 13.32 3.96 17.33
N ASN A 81 13.16 2.77 16.74
CA ASN A 81 12.04 1.90 17.08
C ASN A 81 12.14 1.32 18.48
N ILE A 82 13.34 0.99 18.95
CA ILE A 82 13.57 0.50 20.31
C ILE A 82 13.29 1.61 21.36
N LYS A 83 13.55 2.88 21.04
CA LYS A 83 13.08 4.01 21.87
C LYS A 83 11.55 4.06 21.94
N TYR A 84 10.84 3.79 20.84
CA TYR A 84 9.38 3.68 20.83
C TYR A 84 8.87 2.46 21.59
N MET A 85 9.54 1.30 21.50
CA MET A 85 9.23 0.12 22.32
C MET A 85 9.28 0.45 23.81
N ARG A 86 10.32 1.16 24.24
CA ARG A 86 10.44 1.67 25.61
C ARG A 86 9.29 2.61 25.98
N ALA A 87 9.00 3.61 25.14
CA ALA A 87 7.90 4.54 25.37
C ALA A 87 6.52 3.85 25.38
N PHE A 88 6.34 2.81 24.57
CA PHE A 88 5.14 1.98 24.53
C PHE A 88 4.98 1.19 25.83
N ALA A 89 6.05 0.56 26.33
CA ALA A 89 6.02 -0.15 27.60
C ALA A 89 5.77 0.79 28.79
N GLU A 90 6.34 1.99 28.75
CA GLU A 90 6.10 3.03 29.76
C GLU A 90 4.66 3.53 29.74
N ALA A 91 4.08 3.71 28.55
CA ALA A 91 2.68 4.10 28.38
C ALA A 91 1.70 3.02 28.82
N TRP A 92 2.08 1.74 28.73
CA TRP A 92 1.21 0.60 29.01
C TRP A 92 1.87 -0.43 29.94
N PRO A 93 2.08 -0.12 31.24
CA PRO A 93 2.84 -1.00 32.14
C PRO A 93 2.21 -2.38 32.38
N SER A 94 0.94 -2.56 32.04
CA SER A 94 0.16 -3.78 32.29
C SER A 94 -0.11 -4.62 31.03
N PHE A 95 0.55 -4.32 29.91
CA PHE A 95 0.50 -5.14 28.71
C PHE A 95 1.58 -6.25 28.78
N PRO A 96 1.44 -7.45 28.22
CA PRO A 96 0.21 -8.13 27.87
C PRO A 96 -0.31 -8.96 29.05
N PHE A 97 -1.24 -8.44 29.87
CA PHE A 97 -2.00 -9.31 30.77
C PHE A 97 -3.29 -9.79 30.08
N LEU A 98 -3.13 -10.64 29.06
CA LEU A 98 -4.21 -11.49 28.57
C LEU A 98 -4.04 -12.90 29.15
N GLN A 99 -4.22 -13.04 30.47
CA GLN A 99 -4.67 -14.31 31.00
C GLN A 99 -6.20 -14.30 31.00
N PRO A 100 -6.88 -15.09 30.17
CA PRO A 100 -8.09 -15.71 30.67
C PRO A 100 -7.61 -16.68 31.76
N SER A 101 -7.86 -16.36 33.02
CA SER A 101 -7.91 -17.41 34.05
C SER A 101 -9.00 -18.38 33.61
N ALA A 102 -8.62 -19.42 32.86
CA ALA A 102 -9.48 -20.55 32.62
C ALA A 102 -9.77 -21.16 34.00
N PRO A 103 -11.04 -21.26 34.45
CA PRO A 103 -11.34 -22.16 35.54
C PRO A 103 -10.92 -23.55 35.05
N GLN A 104 -10.10 -24.24 35.83
CA GLN A 104 -9.89 -25.68 35.64
C GLN A 104 -11.25 -26.34 35.82
N ILE A 105 -11.90 -26.67 34.70
CA ILE A 105 -13.02 -27.61 34.71
C ILE A 105 -12.42 -28.95 34.31
N GLU A 106 -12.14 -29.78 35.31
CA GLU A 106 -12.00 -31.20 35.11
C GLU A 106 -13.34 -31.77 34.63
N GLY A 107 -13.32 -32.44 33.48
CA GLY A 107 -14.39 -33.32 33.02
C GLY A 107 -15.52 -32.64 32.25
N VAL A 108 -15.60 -32.93 30.95
CA VAL A 108 -16.74 -33.60 30.28
C VAL A 108 -16.43 -33.63 28.77
N GLU A 109 -16.43 -34.85 28.22
CA GLU A 109 -16.29 -35.14 26.80
C GLU A 109 -17.53 -34.71 25.99
N ASN A 110 -17.32 -34.43 24.70
CA ASN A 110 -18.29 -34.41 23.60
C ASN A 110 -19.30 -33.25 23.52
N GLN A 111 -19.00 -32.25 22.69
CA GLN A 111 -19.87 -31.74 21.60
C GLN A 111 -19.17 -30.68 20.72
N SER A 112 -19.50 -30.68 19.43
CA SER A 112 -19.03 -29.80 18.34
C SER A 112 -19.03 -28.29 18.66
N PRO A 113 -18.21 -27.45 18.00
CA PRO A 113 -18.02 -26.06 18.38
C PRO A 113 -19.24 -25.22 17.99
N ALA A 114 -20.13 -24.97 18.95
CA ALA A 114 -21.05 -23.85 18.90
C ALA A 114 -20.27 -22.55 19.13
N ILE A 115 -20.47 -21.58 18.25
CA ILE A 115 -19.98 -20.20 18.39
C ILE A 115 -20.66 -19.62 19.64
N VAL A 116 -19.93 -19.57 20.76
CA VAL A 116 -20.41 -18.90 21.97
C VAL A 116 -20.13 -17.41 21.82
N GLN A 117 -21.13 -16.66 21.39
CA GLN A 117 -21.26 -15.25 21.74
C GLN A 117 -21.44 -15.18 23.25
N ALA A 118 -20.45 -14.64 23.97
CA ALA A 118 -20.63 -14.27 25.37
C ALA A 118 -21.46 -12.97 25.42
N PRO A 119 -22.47 -12.86 26.31
CA PRO A 119 -23.33 -11.69 26.38
C PRO A 119 -22.59 -10.51 27.02
N LEU A 120 -22.60 -9.36 26.34
CA LEU A 120 -22.35 -8.06 26.95
C LEU A 120 -23.58 -7.66 27.77
N ALA A 121 -23.52 -7.77 29.09
CA ALA A 121 -24.29 -6.91 29.97
C ALA A 121 -23.70 -6.92 31.38
N GLN A 122 -23.43 -5.71 31.89
CA GLN A 122 -23.19 -5.33 33.28
C GLN A 122 -21.80 -5.64 33.84
N THR A 123 -20.90 -4.65 33.75
CA THR A 123 -20.40 -3.92 34.94
C THR A 123 -19.62 -2.69 34.48
N GLU A 124 -19.90 -1.59 35.16
CA GLU A 124 -19.46 -0.22 34.94
C GLU A 124 -17.99 -0.03 35.36
N ASP A 125 -17.09 0.26 34.40
CA ASP A 125 -15.94 1.17 34.57
C ASP A 125 -15.35 1.50 33.17
N PRO A 126 -15.43 2.74 32.67
CA PRO A 126 -14.86 3.13 31.38
C PRO A 126 -13.33 2.96 31.26
N GLY A 127 -12.65 2.65 32.38
CA GLY A 127 -11.20 2.50 32.48
C GLY A 127 -10.68 1.08 32.69
N SER A 128 -11.50 0.02 32.55
CA SER A 128 -11.03 -1.34 32.86
C SER A 128 -9.84 -1.75 31.96
N PRO A 129 -8.73 -2.25 32.53
CA PRO A 129 -7.51 -2.55 31.78
C PRO A 129 -7.71 -3.58 30.66
N SER A 130 -8.74 -4.42 30.77
CA SER A 130 -9.04 -5.50 29.81
C SER A 130 -9.55 -5.00 28.45
N ILE A 131 -10.43 -3.99 28.43
CA ILE A 131 -11.02 -3.45 27.18
C ILE A 131 -9.95 -2.69 26.40
N VAL A 132 -9.15 -1.87 27.09
CA VAL A 132 -8.06 -1.10 26.48
C VAL A 132 -7.03 -2.03 25.83
N GLN A 133 -6.72 -3.18 26.44
CA GLN A 133 -5.78 -4.15 25.87
C GLN A 133 -6.27 -4.79 24.56
N ALA A 134 -7.57 -5.12 24.48
CA ALA A 134 -8.15 -5.68 23.25
C ALA A 134 -8.08 -4.67 22.09
N ASP A 135 -8.31 -3.39 22.37
CA ASP A 135 -8.23 -2.32 21.37
C ASP A 135 -6.78 -2.04 20.95
N LEU A 136 -5.83 -2.08 21.89
CA LEU A 136 -4.40 -1.91 21.60
C LEU A 136 -3.89 -2.95 20.59
N ALA A 137 -4.33 -4.21 20.71
CA ALA A 137 -3.90 -5.30 19.83
C ALA A 137 -4.46 -5.21 18.40
N GLN A 138 -5.55 -4.46 18.20
CA GLN A 138 -6.16 -4.24 16.88
C GLN A 138 -5.48 -3.15 16.07
N LEU A 139 -4.72 -2.26 16.74
CA LEU A 139 -3.97 -1.21 16.08
C LEU A 139 -2.59 -1.70 15.64
N SER A 140 -2.17 -1.27 14.45
CA SER A 140 -0.81 -1.57 13.99
C SER A 140 0.24 -0.76 14.77
N TRP A 141 1.48 -1.26 14.81
CA TRP A 141 2.61 -0.60 15.47
C TRP A 141 2.78 0.89 15.12
N TYR A 142 2.54 1.27 13.86
CA TYR A 142 2.65 2.67 13.44
C TYR A 142 1.54 3.58 13.97
N HIS A 143 0.35 3.04 14.29
CA HIS A 143 -0.67 3.81 15.00
C HIS A 143 -0.17 4.12 16.42
N HIS A 144 0.38 3.13 17.12
CA HIS A 144 0.95 3.32 18.46
C HIS A 144 2.06 4.35 18.50
N ILE A 145 3.02 4.29 17.57
CA ILE A 145 4.08 5.32 17.44
C ILE A 145 3.47 6.71 17.30
N THR A 146 2.50 6.84 16.39
CA THR A 146 1.87 8.13 16.09
C THR A 146 1.13 8.70 17.30
N LEU A 147 0.42 7.85 18.04
CA LEU A 147 -0.27 8.21 19.28
C LEU A 147 0.71 8.65 20.37
N LEU A 148 1.83 7.94 20.54
CA LEU A 148 2.87 8.31 21.51
C LEU A 148 3.54 9.65 21.16
N ASP A 149 3.72 9.92 19.87
CA ASP A 149 4.29 11.17 19.40
C ASP A 149 3.34 12.36 19.58
N LYS A 150 2.08 12.23 19.12
CA LYS A 150 1.12 13.33 19.04
C LYS A 150 0.27 13.53 20.30
N VAL A 151 0.05 12.49 21.11
CA VAL A 151 -0.87 12.53 22.27
C VAL A 151 -0.14 12.15 23.55
N LYS A 152 0.19 13.16 24.36
CA LYS A 152 0.94 12.98 25.61
C LYS A 152 0.06 12.54 26.77
N ASP A 153 -1.14 13.09 26.87
CA ASP A 153 -2.12 12.71 27.88
C ASP A 153 -2.62 11.27 27.67
N SER A 154 -2.72 10.51 28.76
CA SER A 154 -3.10 9.09 28.71
C SER A 154 -4.58 8.92 28.37
N THR A 155 -5.45 9.73 28.98
CA THR A 155 -6.90 9.66 28.78
C THR A 155 -7.28 9.99 27.34
N THR A 156 -6.73 11.08 26.80
CA THR A 156 -6.91 11.45 25.40
C THR A 156 -6.35 10.40 24.44
N ARG A 157 -5.25 9.72 24.81
CA ARG A 157 -4.69 8.63 24.00
C ARG A 157 -5.64 7.44 23.93
N ILE A 158 -6.21 7.03 25.07
CA ILE A 158 -7.21 5.94 25.15
C ILE A 158 -8.42 6.28 24.29
N PHE A 159 -8.92 7.53 24.38
CA PHE A 159 -10.01 8.00 23.53
C PHE A 159 -9.72 7.77 22.04
N TYR A 160 -8.56 8.21 21.54
CA TYR A 160 -8.24 8.03 20.11
C TYR A 160 -8.00 6.56 19.73
N ILE A 161 -7.52 5.71 20.65
CA ILE A 161 -7.40 4.27 20.40
C ILE A 161 -8.78 3.65 20.19
N GLN A 162 -9.70 3.88 21.12
CA GLN A 162 -11.07 3.38 21.06
C GLN A 162 -11.79 3.88 19.80
N GLN A 163 -11.65 5.17 19.48
CA GLN A 163 -12.24 5.73 18.27
C GLN A 163 -11.62 5.16 16.99
N THR A 164 -10.30 4.91 16.97
CA THR A 164 -9.63 4.32 15.80
C THR A 164 -10.10 2.89 15.55
N VAL A 165 -10.26 2.09 16.60
CA VAL A 165 -10.77 0.71 16.50
C VAL A 165 -12.23 0.69 16.10
N SER A 166 -13.08 1.46 16.79
CA SER A 166 -14.54 1.49 16.55
C SER A 166 -14.90 1.97 15.14
N ASN A 167 -14.16 2.93 14.60
CA ASN A 167 -14.42 3.51 13.28
C ASN A 167 -13.48 2.97 12.18
N GLY A 168 -12.61 2.01 12.48
CA GLY A 168 -11.66 1.44 11.53
C GLY A 168 -10.72 2.47 10.88
N TRP A 169 -10.32 3.51 11.62
CA TRP A 169 -9.53 4.59 11.04
C TRP A 169 -8.15 4.13 10.59
N THR A 170 -7.78 4.53 9.37
CA THR A 170 -6.37 4.47 8.95
C THR A 170 -5.55 5.46 9.76
N ARG A 171 -4.23 5.24 9.83
CA ARG A 171 -3.30 6.13 10.55
C ARG A 171 -3.46 7.59 10.16
N ASN A 172 -3.65 7.88 8.87
CA ASN A 172 -3.79 9.25 8.39
C ASN A 172 -5.11 9.88 8.86
N VAL A 173 -6.20 9.10 8.89
CA VAL A 173 -7.49 9.55 9.42
C VAL A 173 -7.37 9.81 10.92
N MET A 174 -6.75 8.89 11.68
CA MET A 174 -6.49 9.09 13.11
C MET A 174 -5.66 10.37 13.37
N VAL A 175 -4.60 10.61 12.60
CA VAL A 175 -3.79 11.84 12.69
C VAL A 175 -4.65 13.08 12.47
N HIS A 176 -5.48 13.06 11.43
CA HIS A 176 -6.38 14.17 11.13
C HIS A 176 -7.36 14.43 12.29
N GLN A 177 -7.92 13.38 12.91
CA GLN A 177 -8.83 13.52 14.06
C GLN A 177 -8.12 14.05 15.32
N ILE A 178 -6.85 13.69 15.51
CA ILE A 178 -6.01 14.24 16.58
C ILE A 178 -5.76 15.73 16.33
N GLU A 179 -5.35 16.10 15.11
CA GLU A 179 -5.06 17.49 14.73
C GLU A 179 -6.30 18.38 14.81
N SER A 180 -7.46 17.84 14.44
CA SER A 180 -8.77 18.49 14.59
C SER A 180 -9.28 18.52 16.03
N ARG A 181 -8.55 17.93 16.98
CA ARG A 181 -8.92 17.83 18.40
C ARG A 181 -10.32 17.24 18.62
N LEU A 182 -10.69 16.18 17.89
CA LEU A 182 -12.01 15.56 17.99
C LEU A 182 -12.52 15.34 19.43
N HIS A 183 -11.64 14.91 20.34
CA HIS A 183 -11.98 14.69 21.76
C HIS A 183 -12.55 15.91 22.49
N GLU A 184 -12.27 17.13 22.00
CA GLU A 184 -12.82 18.38 22.51
C GLU A 184 -14.13 18.78 21.83
N ARG A 185 -14.53 18.14 20.72
CA ARG A 185 -15.67 18.59 19.89
C ARG A 185 -16.86 17.64 19.96
N GLN A 186 -16.59 16.35 20.12
CA GLN A 186 -17.61 15.30 20.18
C GLN A 186 -18.53 15.49 21.40
N GLY A 187 -19.85 15.42 21.18
CA GLY A 187 -20.85 15.52 22.26
C GLY A 187 -21.11 16.90 22.85
N ARG A 188 -20.59 17.98 22.26
CA ARG A 188 -20.78 19.36 22.75
C ARG A 188 -21.92 20.14 22.10
N LEU A 189 -22.51 19.57 21.06
CA LEU A 189 -23.59 20.14 20.26
C LEU A 189 -24.82 20.49 21.12
N THR A 190 -25.36 21.69 20.94
CA THR A 190 -26.65 22.09 21.54
C THR A 190 -27.78 21.30 20.89
N ASN A 191 -28.59 20.59 21.69
CA ASN A 191 -29.62 19.68 21.16
C ASN A 191 -30.78 19.45 22.14
N ASN A 192 -31.87 18.85 21.64
CA ASN A 192 -33.00 18.36 22.44
C ASN A 192 -33.11 16.82 22.46
N PHE A 193 -32.03 16.09 22.18
CA PHE A 193 -32.07 14.64 21.95
C PHE A 193 -32.55 13.86 23.17
N LYS A 194 -32.18 14.26 24.39
CA LYS A 194 -32.63 13.58 25.62
C LYS A 194 -34.16 13.61 25.81
N LEU A 195 -34.83 14.61 25.22
CA LEU A 195 -36.28 14.79 25.32
C LEU A 195 -37.02 14.20 24.12
N THR A 196 -36.34 13.99 23.00
CA THR A 196 -36.96 13.66 21.69
C THR A 196 -36.54 12.30 21.13
N LEU A 197 -35.51 11.68 21.70
CA LEU A 197 -35.01 10.35 21.32
C LEU A 197 -35.05 9.38 22.51
N PRO A 198 -35.20 8.06 22.26
CA PRO A 198 -34.97 7.04 23.28
C PRO A 198 -33.58 7.19 23.91
N ALA A 199 -33.42 6.80 25.18
CA ALA A 199 -32.18 7.02 25.93
C ALA A 199 -30.92 6.53 25.20
N TYR A 200 -30.96 5.32 24.64
CA TYR A 200 -29.87 4.73 23.87
C TYR A 200 -29.55 5.54 22.60
N ASP A 201 -30.57 5.91 21.83
CA ASP A 201 -30.41 6.69 20.61
C ASP A 201 -29.92 8.10 20.89
N SER A 202 -30.37 8.71 21.99
CA SER A 202 -29.92 10.03 22.43
C SER A 202 -28.43 9.99 22.77
N GLU A 203 -27.98 8.97 23.49
CA GLU A 203 -26.57 8.82 23.83
C GLU A 203 -25.71 8.63 22.58
N LEU A 204 -26.15 7.74 21.67
CA LEU A 204 -25.46 7.51 20.41
C LEU A 204 -25.42 8.76 19.52
N ALA A 205 -26.52 9.52 19.43
CA ALA A 205 -26.58 10.76 18.67
C ALA A 205 -25.64 11.82 19.26
N MET A 206 -25.62 11.99 20.58
CA MET A 206 -24.68 12.91 21.24
C MET A 206 -23.23 12.51 20.96
N GLN A 207 -22.90 11.22 20.98
CA GLN A 207 -21.55 10.75 20.64
C GLN A 207 -21.22 10.96 19.16
N LEU A 208 -22.19 10.99 18.26
CA LEU A 208 -21.95 11.07 16.83
C LEU A 208 -21.74 12.49 16.32
N PHE A 209 -22.49 13.46 16.86
CA PHE A 209 -22.40 14.85 16.43
C PHE A 209 -21.28 15.62 17.15
N LYS A 210 -20.77 16.65 16.46
CA LYS A 210 -19.60 17.44 16.88
C LYS A 210 -19.98 18.92 16.95
N ASP A 211 -19.29 19.68 17.80
CA ASP A 211 -19.41 21.14 17.84
C ASP A 211 -18.06 21.76 18.28
N PRO A 212 -17.41 22.60 17.44
CA PRO A 212 -17.76 22.94 16.06
C PRO A 212 -17.35 21.84 15.06
N TYR A 213 -17.95 21.82 13.88
CA TYR A 213 -17.45 21.08 12.71
C TYR A 213 -16.27 21.79 12.05
N GLN A 214 -15.21 21.06 11.68
CA GLN A 214 -14.03 21.63 11.01
C GLN A 214 -14.11 21.42 9.49
N LEU A 215 -14.37 22.51 8.78
CA LEU A 215 -14.54 22.57 7.33
C LEU A 215 -13.40 23.36 6.67
N ASP A 216 -12.19 23.30 7.22
CA ASP A 216 -11.00 24.04 6.76
C ASP A 216 -10.59 23.72 5.31
N PHE A 217 -11.16 22.67 4.74
CA PHE A 217 -11.00 22.31 3.34
C PHE A 217 -11.87 23.13 2.39
N VAL A 218 -12.82 23.89 2.91
CA VAL A 218 -13.62 24.86 2.19
C VAL A 218 -12.88 26.19 2.24
N MET A 219 -12.83 26.92 1.13
CA MET A 219 -12.25 28.27 1.06
C MET A 219 -13.33 29.19 0.51
N LEU A 220 -13.90 30.03 1.37
CA LEU A 220 -14.97 30.95 0.99
C LEU A 220 -14.50 32.40 1.12
N GLY A 221 -14.91 33.23 0.16
CA GLY A 221 -14.76 34.68 0.24
C GLY A 221 -15.74 35.28 1.25
N GLN A 222 -15.50 36.54 1.66
CA GLN A 222 -16.39 37.25 2.58
C GLN A 222 -17.82 37.45 2.04
N GLU A 223 -18.01 37.43 0.71
CA GLU A 223 -19.32 37.54 0.06
C GLU A 223 -19.96 36.20 -0.31
N ALA A 224 -19.48 35.09 0.26
CA ALA A 224 -20.05 33.77 -0.01
C ALA A 224 -21.51 33.68 0.43
N ARG A 225 -22.34 33.04 -0.41
CA ARG A 225 -23.75 32.73 -0.14
C ARG A 225 -23.90 31.27 0.28
N GLU A 226 -25.01 30.92 0.92
CA GLU A 226 -25.27 29.55 1.43
C GLU A 226 -25.05 28.48 0.34
N ARG A 227 -25.46 28.80 -0.90
CA ARG A 227 -25.24 27.95 -2.07
C ARG A 227 -23.76 27.68 -2.37
N ASP A 228 -22.87 28.63 -2.11
CA ASP A 228 -21.42 28.47 -2.31
C ASP A 228 -20.82 27.54 -1.26
N LEU A 229 -21.28 27.63 -0.01
CA LEU A 229 -20.91 26.71 1.06
C LEU A 229 -21.38 25.28 0.74
N GLU A 230 -22.63 25.13 0.33
CA GLU A 230 -23.20 23.84 -0.06
C GLU A 230 -22.43 23.20 -1.23
N ASN A 231 -22.10 23.99 -2.25
CA ASN A 231 -21.31 23.55 -3.39
C ASN A 231 -19.91 23.09 -2.96
N ALA A 232 -19.20 23.90 -2.17
CA ALA A 232 -17.86 23.58 -1.70
C ALA A 232 -17.83 22.30 -0.83
N LEU A 233 -18.85 22.12 0.01
CA LEU A 233 -19.00 20.91 0.82
C LEU A 233 -19.24 19.67 -0.03
N THR A 234 -20.04 19.79 -1.10
CA THR A 234 -20.32 18.67 -2.01
C THR A 234 -19.12 18.33 -2.90
N GLU A 235 -18.40 19.33 -3.41
CA GLU A 235 -17.15 19.13 -4.16
C GLU A 235 -16.09 18.39 -3.33
N HIS A 236 -16.14 18.54 -2.01
CA HIS A 236 -15.28 17.87 -1.05
C HIS A 236 -16.01 16.86 -0.17
N ILE A 237 -17.00 16.14 -0.74
CA ILE A 237 -17.86 15.22 0.02
C ILE A 237 -17.07 14.16 0.80
N THR A 238 -15.94 13.67 0.29
CA THR A 238 -15.08 12.72 1.01
C THR A 238 -14.54 13.31 2.31
N LYS A 239 -14.11 14.58 2.29
CA LYS A 239 -13.61 15.26 3.49
C LYS A 239 -14.76 15.57 4.45
N LEU A 240 -15.93 15.95 3.94
CA LEU A 240 -17.12 16.13 4.74
C LEU A 240 -17.53 14.83 5.44
N LEU A 241 -17.57 13.69 4.74
CA LEU A 241 -17.89 12.40 5.33
C LEU A 241 -16.87 11.98 6.41
N LEU A 242 -15.58 12.25 6.19
CA LEU A 242 -14.55 12.03 7.21
C LEU A 242 -14.76 12.90 8.46
N GLU A 243 -15.23 14.14 8.26
CA GLU A 243 -15.52 15.07 9.35
C GLU A 243 -16.88 14.77 10.02
N LEU A 244 -17.88 14.21 9.32
CA LEU A 244 -19.11 13.73 9.94
C LEU A 244 -18.87 12.46 10.76
N GLY A 245 -18.01 11.56 10.27
CA GLY A 245 -17.62 10.33 10.95
C GLY A 245 -18.28 9.08 10.37
N ASP A 246 -18.13 7.96 11.08
CA ASP A 246 -18.55 6.65 10.58
C ASP A 246 -20.08 6.48 10.54
N GLY A 247 -20.53 5.66 9.60
CA GLY A 247 -21.94 5.34 9.38
C GLY A 247 -22.74 6.36 8.56
N PHE A 248 -22.18 7.52 8.22
CA PHE A 248 -22.82 8.47 7.32
C PHE A 248 -22.74 8.05 5.86
N ALA A 249 -23.88 8.03 5.18
CA ALA A 249 -24.01 7.84 3.75
C ALA A 249 -24.67 9.07 3.13
N PHE A 250 -24.01 9.67 2.13
CA PHE A 250 -24.56 10.82 1.41
C PHE A 250 -25.68 10.39 0.47
N MET A 251 -26.88 10.98 0.62
CA MET A 251 -28.05 10.64 -0.20
C MET A 251 -28.38 11.70 -1.26
N GLY A 252 -27.90 12.92 -1.09
CA GLY A 252 -28.03 13.98 -2.09
C GLY A 252 -27.95 15.37 -1.50
N ARG A 253 -27.85 16.35 -2.40
CA ARG A 253 -27.93 17.79 -2.12
C ARG A 253 -29.14 18.41 -2.79
N GLN A 254 -29.62 19.55 -2.26
CA GLN A 254 -30.83 20.24 -2.71
C GLN A 254 -31.98 19.27 -3.03
N LYS A 255 -32.19 18.30 -2.15
CA LYS A 255 -33.13 17.22 -2.41
C LYS A 255 -34.53 17.81 -2.39
N ARG A 256 -35.21 17.78 -3.55
CA ARG A 256 -36.57 18.28 -3.72
C ARG A 256 -37.56 17.30 -3.11
N PHE A 257 -38.42 17.81 -2.25
CA PHE A 257 -39.62 17.14 -1.75
C PHE A 257 -40.85 17.98 -2.07
N GLU A 258 -42.00 17.32 -2.19
CA GLU A 258 -43.28 17.97 -2.47
C GLU A 258 -44.27 17.60 -1.38
N ALA A 259 -44.87 18.60 -0.73
CA ALA A 259 -45.87 18.41 0.30
C ALA A 259 -46.94 19.52 0.21
N GLY A 260 -48.22 19.13 0.16
CA GLY A 260 -49.33 20.08 0.09
C GLY A 260 -49.28 21.02 -1.13
N GLY A 261 -48.73 20.55 -2.26
CA GLY A 261 -48.59 21.35 -3.50
C GLY A 261 -47.50 22.42 -3.45
N LYS A 262 -46.59 22.37 -2.46
CA LYS A 262 -45.41 23.23 -2.36
C LYS A 262 -44.14 22.38 -2.46
N GLU A 263 -43.11 22.99 -3.04
CA GLU A 263 -41.77 22.40 -3.12
C GLU A 263 -40.91 22.83 -1.92
N PHE A 264 -40.17 21.86 -1.37
CA PHE A 264 -39.22 22.04 -0.29
C PHE A 264 -37.86 21.48 -0.71
N PHE A 265 -36.78 22.18 -0.37
CA PHE A 265 -35.43 21.81 -0.77
C PHE A 265 -34.55 21.65 0.47
N VAL A 266 -34.13 20.42 0.72
CA VAL A 266 -33.18 20.08 1.80
C VAL A 266 -31.76 20.27 1.28
N ASP A 267 -30.95 21.10 1.96
CA ASP A 267 -29.59 21.43 1.53
C ASP A 267 -28.73 20.17 1.36
N LEU A 268 -28.57 19.37 2.43
CA LEU A 268 -27.89 18.09 2.37
C LEU A 268 -28.68 17.02 3.11
N LEU A 269 -28.79 15.85 2.49
CA LEU A 269 -29.45 14.68 3.07
C LEU A 269 -28.46 13.52 3.21
N PHE A 270 -28.40 12.95 4.40
CA PHE A 270 -27.62 11.77 4.72
C PHE A 270 -28.49 10.68 5.31
N TYR A 271 -27.99 9.45 5.31
CA TYR A 271 -28.49 8.35 6.12
C TYR A 271 -27.40 7.93 7.09
N ASN A 272 -27.75 7.65 8.34
CA ASN A 272 -26.82 7.06 9.30
C ASN A 272 -27.14 5.59 9.54
N THR A 273 -26.19 4.70 9.25
CA THR A 273 -26.38 3.24 9.33
C THR A 273 -26.42 2.71 10.76
N LYS A 274 -25.78 3.39 11.72
CA LYS A 274 -25.76 2.98 13.14
C LYS A 274 -27.05 3.39 13.85
N LEU A 275 -27.49 4.64 13.63
CA LEU A 275 -28.75 5.18 14.16
C LEU A 275 -30.00 4.71 13.38
N ARG A 276 -29.79 4.13 12.19
CA ARG A 276 -30.82 3.69 11.23
C ARG A 276 -31.87 4.75 10.95
N ARG A 277 -31.44 5.94 10.53
CA ARG A 277 -32.33 7.07 10.25
C ARG A 277 -31.70 8.06 9.28
N HIS A 278 -32.55 8.89 8.69
CA HIS A 278 -32.13 10.01 7.86
C HIS A 278 -31.62 11.17 8.73
N ILE A 279 -30.57 11.84 8.26
CA ILE A 279 -29.99 13.04 8.88
C ILE A 279 -30.12 14.18 7.86
N ILE A 280 -30.90 15.19 8.22
CA ILE A 280 -31.11 16.40 7.42
C ILE A 280 -30.12 17.44 7.92
N VAL A 281 -29.29 17.99 7.03
CA VAL A 281 -28.34 19.05 7.37
C VAL A 281 -28.75 20.34 6.65
N GLU A 282 -29.03 21.38 7.42
CA GLU A 282 -29.30 22.75 6.95
C GLU A 282 -28.05 23.62 7.19
N LEU A 283 -27.61 24.35 6.16
CA LEU A 283 -26.38 25.14 6.17
C LEU A 283 -26.67 26.64 6.26
N LYS A 284 -25.97 27.35 7.16
CA LYS A 284 -26.13 28.80 7.36
C LYS A 284 -24.78 29.52 7.49
N ILE A 285 -24.55 30.51 6.62
CA ILE A 285 -23.31 31.33 6.63
C ILE A 285 -23.31 32.36 7.76
N GLY A 286 -24.49 32.73 8.24
CA GLY A 286 -24.69 33.65 9.34
C GLY A 286 -24.75 32.98 10.71
N ASP A 287 -25.11 33.80 11.69
CA ASP A 287 -25.41 33.38 13.04
C ASP A 287 -26.70 32.56 13.07
N PHE A 288 -26.85 31.69 14.06
CA PHE A 288 -28.08 30.93 14.27
C PHE A 288 -29.28 31.86 14.54
N GLU A 289 -30.38 31.62 13.82
CA GLU A 289 -31.68 32.23 14.06
C GLU A 289 -32.75 31.18 14.42
N PRO A 290 -33.67 31.47 15.37
CA PRO A 290 -34.72 30.53 15.78
C PRO A 290 -35.62 30.01 14.64
N GLU A 291 -35.80 30.79 13.57
CA GLU A 291 -36.59 30.40 12.40
C GLU A 291 -36.05 29.15 11.69
N PHE A 292 -34.76 28.85 11.82
CA PHE A 292 -34.15 27.66 11.22
C PHE A 292 -34.69 26.37 11.85
N VAL A 293 -35.05 26.40 13.15
CA VAL A 293 -35.70 25.28 13.85
C VAL A 293 -37.09 25.02 13.28
N SER A 294 -37.85 26.08 12.99
CA SER A 294 -39.17 25.99 12.37
C SER A 294 -39.10 25.35 10.99
N LYS A 295 -38.15 25.77 10.16
CA LYS A 295 -37.90 25.19 8.83
C LYS A 295 -37.50 23.72 8.93
N MET A 296 -36.59 23.38 9.85
CA MET A 296 -36.13 22.01 10.08
C MET A 296 -37.26 21.07 10.53
N ASN A 297 -38.18 21.54 11.38
CA ASN A 297 -39.35 20.75 11.79
C ASN A 297 -40.21 20.29 10.61
N VAL A 298 -40.43 21.19 9.63
CA VAL A 298 -41.15 20.85 8.40
C VAL A 298 -40.38 19.81 7.59
N TYR A 299 -39.06 19.97 7.45
CA TYR A 299 -38.22 19.04 6.70
C TYR A 299 -38.22 17.64 7.30
N LEU A 300 -38.12 17.52 8.63
CA LEU A 300 -38.16 16.24 9.31
C LEU A 300 -39.51 15.54 9.11
N GLY A 301 -40.63 16.28 9.18
CA GLY A 301 -41.95 15.73 8.90
C GLY A 301 -42.05 15.17 7.47
N ILE A 302 -41.67 15.97 6.48
CA ILE A 302 -41.74 15.58 5.07
C ILE A 302 -40.85 14.36 4.77
N VAL A 303 -39.62 14.35 5.27
CA VAL A 303 -38.68 13.24 5.06
C VAL A 303 -39.18 11.96 5.73
N ASP A 304 -39.69 12.06 6.97
CA ASP A 304 -40.27 10.93 7.69
C ASP A 304 -41.49 10.34 6.98
N ASP A 305 -42.29 11.17 6.29
CA ASP A 305 -43.50 10.71 5.59
C ASP A 305 -43.21 10.18 4.17
N THR A 306 -42.11 10.61 3.54
CA THR A 306 -41.85 10.33 2.12
C THR A 306 -40.84 9.22 1.86
N ILE A 307 -39.75 9.15 2.64
CA ILE A 307 -38.62 8.24 2.35
C ILE A 307 -38.19 7.36 3.51
N LYS A 308 -38.70 7.59 4.73
CA LYS A 308 -38.40 6.74 5.88
C LYS A 308 -39.02 5.35 5.67
N GLY A 309 -38.18 4.32 5.70
CA GLY A 309 -38.63 2.93 5.65
C GLY A 309 -39.39 2.51 6.92
N GLU A 310 -40.12 1.39 6.83
CA GLU A 310 -40.85 0.81 7.97
C GLU A 310 -39.94 0.52 9.17
N PHE A 311 -38.69 0.13 8.88
CA PHE A 311 -37.69 -0.19 9.89
C PHE A 311 -36.80 1.02 10.24
N ASP A 312 -36.97 2.18 9.62
CA ASP A 312 -36.11 3.33 9.93
C ASP A 312 -36.66 4.10 11.14
N ASN A 313 -35.75 4.53 12.00
CA ASN A 313 -36.06 5.41 13.11
C ASN A 313 -36.39 6.83 12.60
N PRO A 314 -37.11 7.65 13.39
CA PRO A 314 -37.39 9.05 13.03
C PRO A 314 -36.12 9.84 12.75
N SER A 315 -36.19 10.69 11.72
CA SER A 315 -35.07 11.47 11.22
C SER A 315 -34.55 12.47 12.25
N ILE A 316 -33.26 12.86 12.15
CA ILE A 316 -32.64 13.91 12.97
C ILE A 316 -32.28 15.11 12.11
N GLY A 317 -32.57 16.32 12.62
CA GLY A 317 -32.14 17.58 12.02
C GLY A 317 -30.82 18.05 12.59
N LEU A 318 -29.91 18.52 11.75
CA LEU A 318 -28.67 19.17 12.13
C LEU A 318 -28.59 20.53 11.43
N ILE A 319 -28.47 21.59 12.21
CA ILE A 319 -28.31 22.96 11.71
C ILE A 319 -26.85 23.35 11.93
N LEU A 320 -26.15 23.68 10.84
CA LEU A 320 -24.74 24.10 10.86
C LEU A 320 -24.65 25.60 10.55
N CYS A 321 -24.26 26.39 11.54
CA CYS A 321 -24.13 27.85 11.46
C CYS A 321 -22.68 28.30 11.61
N LYS A 322 -22.35 29.52 11.17
CA LYS A 322 -21.00 30.09 11.42
C LYS A 322 -20.77 30.35 12.90
N THR A 323 -21.79 30.86 13.60
CA THR A 323 -21.80 30.99 15.05
C THR A 323 -23.19 30.64 15.59
N ASN A 324 -23.27 30.26 16.87
CA ASN A 324 -24.56 30.18 17.55
C ASN A 324 -24.49 30.78 18.97
N ASN A 325 -25.57 31.46 19.36
CA ASN A 325 -25.77 31.81 20.76
C ASN A 325 -26.45 30.63 21.46
N LYS A 326 -25.70 29.91 22.29
CA LYS A 326 -26.19 28.70 22.97
C LYS A 326 -27.48 28.92 23.76
N ILE A 327 -27.64 30.08 24.39
CA ILE A 327 -28.86 30.40 25.16
C ILE A 327 -30.06 30.49 24.21
N VAL A 328 -29.93 31.25 23.12
CA VAL A 328 -31.00 31.40 22.12
C VAL A 328 -31.34 30.06 21.47
N ALA A 329 -30.32 29.25 21.15
CA ALA A 329 -30.49 27.91 20.60
C ALA A 329 -31.24 26.96 21.57
N GLU A 330 -30.89 26.97 22.86
CA GLU A 330 -31.59 26.18 23.88
C GLU A 330 -33.06 26.58 24.02
N TYR A 331 -33.36 27.89 24.02
CA TYR A 331 -34.74 28.37 24.06
C TYR A 331 -35.54 27.95 22.82
N ALA A 332 -34.96 28.03 21.63
CA ALA A 332 -35.62 27.63 20.39
C ALA A 332 -35.94 26.12 20.35
N LEU A 333 -35.10 25.29 20.96
CA LEU A 333 -35.27 23.84 20.97
C LEU A 333 -36.23 23.31 22.04
N ARG A 334 -36.50 24.09 23.11
CA ARG A 334 -37.21 23.64 24.32
C ARG A 334 -38.59 23.03 24.05
N ASP A 335 -39.36 23.63 23.16
CA ASP A 335 -40.74 23.22 22.85
C ASP A 335 -40.84 22.39 21.56
N THR A 336 -39.69 21.93 21.03
CA THR A 336 -39.65 21.14 19.80
C THR A 336 -39.68 19.64 20.12
N SER A 337 -40.64 18.91 19.54
CA SER A 337 -40.80 17.46 19.73
C SER A 337 -39.97 16.61 18.76
N LYS A 338 -39.48 17.19 17.65
CA LYS A 338 -38.58 16.51 16.71
C LYS A 338 -37.12 16.67 17.15
N PRO A 339 -36.27 15.66 16.89
CA PRO A 339 -34.88 15.70 17.33
C PRO A 339 -34.04 16.62 16.44
N ILE A 340 -33.52 17.71 17.01
CA ILE A 340 -32.73 18.72 16.31
C ILE A 340 -31.45 19.03 17.10
N GLY A 341 -30.35 19.08 16.37
CA GLY A 341 -29.04 19.53 16.82
C GLY A 341 -28.61 20.82 16.14
N ILE A 342 -27.93 21.69 16.87
CA ILE A 342 -27.36 22.94 16.36
C ILE A 342 -25.85 22.92 16.65
N ALA A 343 -25.05 23.08 15.61
CA ALA A 343 -23.59 23.12 15.70
C ALA A 343 -23.02 24.35 15.00
N GLU A 344 -21.88 24.82 15.48
CA GLU A 344 -21.06 25.74 14.70
C GLU A 344 -20.21 24.97 13.69
N TYR A 345 -19.74 25.66 12.65
CA TYR A 345 -18.66 25.18 11.81
C TYR A 345 -17.54 26.23 11.71
N LYS A 346 -16.32 25.77 11.47
CA LYS A 346 -15.14 26.59 11.22
C LYS A 346 -14.62 26.34 9.81
N ILE A 347 -14.22 27.41 9.13
CA ILE A 347 -13.60 27.40 7.81
C ILE A 347 -12.28 28.15 7.94
N ALA A 348 -11.29 27.80 7.11
CA ALA A 348 -10.06 28.56 7.02
C ALA A 348 -10.38 30.00 6.57
N GLU A 349 -10.20 30.97 7.46
CA GLU A 349 -10.26 32.38 7.08
C GLU A 349 -9.03 32.72 6.22
N LYS A 350 -9.20 33.58 5.20
CA LYS A 350 -8.10 34.09 4.38
C LYS A 350 -6.96 34.55 5.29
N LEU A 351 -5.72 34.32 4.83
CA LEU A 351 -4.51 34.74 5.54
C LEU A 351 -4.67 36.14 6.16
N PRO A 352 -4.29 36.34 7.43
CA PRO A 352 -4.36 37.62 8.12
C PRO A 352 -3.80 38.78 7.27
N ASP A 353 -4.44 39.95 7.33
CA ASP A 353 -4.04 41.14 6.56
C ASP A 353 -2.59 41.58 6.82
N ASP A 354 -2.04 41.16 7.96
CA ASP A 354 -0.66 41.30 8.43
C ASP A 354 0.38 40.53 7.58
N ILE A 355 -0.03 39.61 6.71
CA ILE A 355 0.87 38.86 5.81
C ILE A 355 0.90 39.48 4.39
N LYS A 356 0.06 40.48 4.07
CA LYS A 356 0.05 41.13 2.74
C LYS A 356 1.39 41.79 2.36
N GLY A 357 2.19 42.19 3.34
CA GLY A 357 3.51 42.81 3.11
C GLY A 357 4.66 41.82 2.90
N GLU A 358 4.47 40.53 3.22
CA GLU A 358 5.47 39.47 3.04
C GLU A 358 5.14 38.55 1.86
N LEU A 359 4.04 38.82 1.15
CA LEU A 359 3.71 38.08 -0.05
C LEU A 359 4.68 38.44 -1.18
N PRO A 360 5.23 37.44 -1.88
CA PRO A 360 6.03 37.65 -3.09
C PRO A 360 5.25 38.50 -4.13
N SER A 361 5.97 39.24 -4.97
CA SER A 361 5.33 40.12 -5.98
C SER A 361 4.42 39.34 -6.95
N ILE A 362 3.51 40.00 -7.68
CA ILE A 362 2.67 39.35 -8.70
C ILE A 362 3.53 38.56 -9.71
N GLU A 363 4.71 39.06 -10.07
CA GLU A 363 5.65 38.35 -10.96
C GLU A 363 6.29 37.13 -10.28
N GLU A 364 6.61 37.20 -8.98
CA GLU A 364 7.09 36.05 -8.22
C GLU A 364 5.97 35.03 -7.95
N ILE A 365 4.72 35.49 -7.80
CA ILE A 365 3.52 34.66 -7.70
C ILE A 365 3.22 34.01 -9.04
N GLU A 366 3.34 34.69 -10.17
CA GLU A 366 3.18 34.12 -11.51
C GLU A 366 4.29 33.13 -11.82
N THR A 367 5.54 33.42 -11.45
CA THR A 367 6.66 32.49 -11.59
C THR A 367 6.47 31.25 -10.70
N ARG A 368 6.01 31.43 -9.44
CA ARG A 368 5.68 30.33 -8.53
C ARG A 368 4.40 29.61 -8.92
N LEU A 369 3.42 30.27 -9.53
CA LEU A 369 2.19 29.66 -10.05
C LEU A 369 2.48 28.87 -11.32
N ASP A 370 3.38 29.32 -12.18
CA ASP A 370 3.87 28.53 -13.33
C ASP A 370 4.69 27.32 -12.87
N GLU A 371 5.43 27.44 -11.76
CA GLU A 371 6.09 26.31 -11.08
C GLU A 371 5.10 25.41 -10.33
N GLU A 372 4.03 25.96 -9.73
CA GLU A 372 3.00 25.21 -9.01
C GLU A 372 1.98 24.57 -9.95
N ILE A 373 1.67 25.17 -11.11
CA ILE A 373 0.84 24.58 -12.17
C ILE A 373 1.60 23.41 -12.81
N LYS A 374 2.94 23.50 -12.89
CA LYS A 374 3.79 22.32 -13.16
C LYS A 374 3.73 21.26 -12.05
N GLN A 375 3.41 21.62 -10.80
CA GLN A 375 3.31 20.69 -9.65
C GLN A 375 1.88 20.22 -9.31
N LYS A 376 0.81 20.89 -9.76
CA LYS A 376 -0.62 20.58 -9.52
C LYS A 376 -1.23 19.68 -10.60
N GLN A 377 -0.41 18.85 -11.22
CA GLN A 377 -0.88 17.79 -12.09
C GLN A 377 -1.36 16.63 -11.18
N ASN A 378 -2.62 16.16 -11.36
CA ASN A 378 -3.30 14.97 -10.76
C ASN A 378 -2.34 13.99 -10.04
N PRO A 379 -2.67 13.32 -8.91
CA PRO A 379 -1.78 12.32 -8.31
C PRO A 379 -1.16 11.30 -9.30
N THR A 380 -1.89 10.97 -10.37
CA THR A 380 -1.40 10.18 -11.51
C THR A 380 -0.39 10.94 -12.36
N ASP A 381 -0.61 12.22 -12.64
CA ASP A 381 0.27 13.10 -13.41
C ASP A 381 1.51 13.54 -12.60
N THR A 382 1.41 13.76 -11.29
CA THR A 382 2.58 13.93 -10.40
C THR A 382 3.44 12.67 -10.40
N ARG A 383 2.82 11.48 -10.28
CA ARG A 383 3.52 10.21 -10.41
C ARG A 383 4.12 10.03 -11.81
N LEU A 384 3.42 10.47 -12.85
CA LEU A 384 3.89 10.43 -14.24
C LEU A 384 5.06 11.40 -14.48
N TYR A 385 5.04 12.59 -13.90
CA TYR A 385 6.13 13.56 -13.95
C TYR A 385 7.38 13.02 -13.25
N LEU A 386 7.24 12.53 -12.01
CA LEU A 386 8.33 11.88 -11.28
C LEU A 386 8.86 10.64 -12.02
N LEU A 387 7.98 9.89 -12.68
CA LEU A 387 8.37 8.76 -13.52
C LEU A 387 9.13 9.23 -14.77
N LYS A 388 8.67 10.28 -15.46
CA LYS A 388 9.33 10.87 -16.62
C LYS A 388 10.70 11.45 -16.27
N GLU A 389 10.84 12.10 -15.13
CA GLU A 389 12.13 12.59 -14.63
C GLU A 389 13.07 11.44 -14.25
N LYS A 390 12.55 10.37 -13.65
CA LYS A 390 13.34 9.14 -13.43
C LYS A 390 13.77 8.51 -14.76
N ILE A 391 12.88 8.46 -15.76
CA ILE A 391 13.18 7.93 -17.10
C ILE A 391 14.24 8.77 -17.82
N LYS A 392 14.14 10.11 -17.80
CA LYS A 392 15.16 11.00 -18.41
C LYS A 392 16.56 10.79 -17.82
N ASN A 393 16.63 10.40 -16.55
CA ASN A 393 17.90 10.15 -15.85
C ASN A 393 18.42 8.72 -16.04
N ILE A 394 17.67 7.84 -16.72
CA ILE A 394 18.18 6.53 -17.13
C ILE A 394 19.15 6.74 -18.29
N LYS A 395 20.44 6.49 -18.05
CA LYS A 395 21.51 6.60 -19.06
C LYS A 395 21.65 5.36 -19.94
N THR A 396 20.72 4.41 -19.89
CA THR A 396 20.78 3.19 -20.71
C THR A 396 20.21 3.45 -22.09
N GLU A 397 20.82 2.86 -23.11
CA GLU A 397 20.38 3.03 -24.49
C GLU A 397 18.94 2.55 -24.71
N GLU A 398 18.17 3.32 -25.49
CA GLU A 398 16.76 3.05 -25.77
C GLU A 398 16.59 1.90 -26.76
N ILE A 399 15.57 1.07 -26.53
CA ILE A 399 15.15 0.03 -27.47
C ILE A 399 14.51 0.72 -28.69
N LYS A 400 15.13 0.56 -29.87
CA LYS A 400 14.65 1.18 -31.13
C LYS A 400 13.77 0.25 -31.96
N THR A 401 14.19 -1.00 -32.13
CA THR A 401 13.50 -1.96 -33.02
C THR A 401 13.54 -3.37 -32.42
N PRO A 402 12.44 -4.14 -32.52
CA PRO A 402 12.45 -5.55 -32.17
C PRO A 402 13.26 -6.38 -33.18
N ALA A 403 13.49 -7.66 -32.87
CA ALA A 403 14.08 -8.61 -33.80
C ALA A 403 13.27 -8.66 -35.11
N THR A 404 13.92 -8.34 -36.25
CA THR A 404 13.35 -8.55 -37.58
C THR A 404 14.22 -9.51 -38.37
N PHE A 405 13.68 -10.08 -39.45
CA PHE A 405 14.43 -10.94 -40.35
C PHE A 405 15.70 -10.25 -40.89
N GLU A 406 15.58 -8.98 -41.30
CA GLU A 406 16.67 -8.20 -41.86
C GLU A 406 17.77 -7.97 -40.83
N LEU A 407 17.40 -7.61 -39.59
CA LEU A 407 18.35 -7.39 -38.50
C LEU A 407 19.06 -8.68 -38.07
N LEU A 408 18.34 -9.80 -38.02
CA LEU A 408 18.92 -11.10 -37.68
C LEU A 408 19.85 -11.61 -38.79
N SER A 409 19.45 -11.46 -40.06
CA SER A 409 20.30 -11.76 -41.20
C SER A 409 21.55 -10.87 -41.22
N ASP A 410 21.42 -9.57 -40.94
CA ASP A 410 22.56 -8.64 -40.90
C ASP A 410 23.52 -8.96 -39.74
N LEU A 411 22.98 -9.22 -38.54
CA LEU A 411 23.75 -9.61 -37.36
C LEU A 411 24.53 -10.90 -37.60
N TYR A 412 23.95 -11.86 -38.34
CA TYR A 412 24.69 -13.05 -38.75
C TYR A 412 25.81 -12.72 -39.72
N LYS A 413 25.49 -12.05 -40.84
CA LYS A 413 26.44 -11.75 -41.92
C LYS A 413 27.63 -10.91 -41.44
N ASN A 414 27.37 -9.89 -40.64
CA ASN A 414 28.37 -8.90 -40.21
C ASN A 414 28.95 -9.17 -38.82
N GLY A 415 28.39 -10.14 -38.08
CA GLY A 415 28.74 -10.42 -36.69
C GLY A 415 29.04 -11.90 -36.44
N LEU A 416 27.99 -12.71 -36.32
CA LEU A 416 28.11 -14.10 -35.87
C LEU A 416 28.96 -14.95 -36.82
N ARG A 417 28.86 -14.75 -38.13
CA ARG A 417 29.63 -15.50 -39.11
C ARG A 417 31.14 -15.32 -38.92
N ALA A 418 31.58 -14.08 -38.72
CA ALA A 418 32.97 -13.77 -38.41
C ALA A 418 33.38 -14.35 -37.05
N LEU A 419 32.51 -14.26 -36.04
CA LEU A 419 32.76 -14.85 -34.71
C LEU A 419 32.99 -16.37 -34.80
N TYR A 420 32.17 -17.08 -35.56
CA TYR A 420 32.34 -18.53 -35.73
C TYR A 420 33.66 -18.86 -36.43
N THR A 421 34.05 -18.11 -37.46
CA THR A 421 35.37 -18.25 -38.08
C THR A 421 36.49 -18.02 -37.06
N ASP A 422 36.43 -16.92 -36.32
CA ASP A 422 37.43 -16.56 -35.30
C ASP A 422 37.58 -17.69 -34.27
N ILE A 423 36.46 -18.25 -33.77
CA ILE A 423 36.48 -19.36 -32.81
C ILE A 423 37.06 -20.63 -33.44
N ILE A 424 36.62 -21.01 -34.65
CA ILE A 424 37.11 -22.22 -35.33
C ILE A 424 38.62 -22.17 -35.50
N ASP A 425 39.15 -21.05 -35.98
CA ASP A 425 40.58 -20.89 -36.24
C ASP A 425 41.40 -20.94 -34.93
N ASN A 426 40.87 -20.37 -33.84
CA ASN A 426 41.53 -20.43 -32.54
C ASN A 426 41.45 -21.81 -31.88
N VAL A 427 40.36 -22.56 -32.04
CA VAL A 427 40.23 -23.91 -31.46
C VAL A 427 41.08 -24.94 -32.23
N LYS A 428 41.23 -24.78 -33.56
CA LYS A 428 42.05 -25.66 -34.41
C LYS A 428 43.54 -25.70 -34.05
N ILE A 429 44.03 -24.78 -33.20
CA ILE A 429 45.41 -24.85 -32.69
C ILE A 429 45.68 -26.17 -31.95
N PHE A 430 44.64 -26.81 -31.41
CA PHE A 430 44.70 -28.07 -30.67
C PHE A 430 44.60 -29.34 -31.54
N ASP A 431 44.50 -29.21 -32.87
CA ASP A 431 44.34 -30.36 -33.79
C ASP A 431 45.52 -31.35 -33.71
N LYS A 432 46.70 -30.88 -33.30
CA LYS A 432 47.88 -31.74 -33.12
C LYS A 432 47.79 -32.57 -31.86
N GLU A 433 47.14 -32.06 -30.82
CA GLU A 433 47.05 -32.66 -29.48
C GLU A 433 45.84 -33.59 -29.34
N PHE A 434 44.75 -33.37 -30.08
CA PHE A 434 43.52 -34.17 -30.04
C PHE A 434 43.33 -35.02 -31.30
N TYR A 435 42.56 -36.11 -31.21
CA TYR A 435 42.24 -36.99 -32.33
C TYR A 435 41.28 -36.36 -33.32
N SER A 436 40.28 -35.62 -32.84
CA SER A 436 39.37 -34.87 -33.72
C SER A 436 38.84 -33.61 -33.05
N THR A 437 38.69 -32.57 -33.87
CA THR A 437 38.04 -31.30 -33.50
C THR A 437 36.76 -31.16 -34.30
N ASN A 438 35.63 -31.13 -33.61
CA ASN A 438 34.29 -31.12 -34.20
C ASN A 438 33.55 -29.85 -33.81
N PHE A 439 32.86 -29.27 -34.79
CA PHE A 439 32.02 -28.09 -34.61
C PHE A 439 30.58 -28.40 -35.01
N LEU A 440 29.64 -28.06 -34.13
CA LEU A 440 28.22 -28.32 -34.32
C LEU A 440 27.42 -27.06 -34.04
N TRP A 441 26.62 -26.62 -35.01
CA TRP A 441 25.61 -25.60 -34.82
C TRP A 441 24.24 -26.25 -34.77
N TYR A 442 23.37 -25.82 -33.86
CA TYR A 442 22.04 -26.40 -33.78
C TYR A 442 21.03 -25.47 -33.13
N CYS A 443 19.76 -25.70 -33.47
CA CYS A 443 18.59 -25.14 -32.82
C CYS A 443 17.52 -26.24 -32.74
N THR A 444 16.36 -25.93 -32.15
CA THR A 444 15.29 -26.88 -31.75
C THR A 444 15.12 -28.12 -32.65
N ASP A 445 15.07 -27.95 -33.97
CA ASP A 445 14.81 -29.02 -34.94
C ASP A 445 15.88 -29.16 -36.05
N LYS A 446 17.00 -28.42 -35.97
CA LYS A 446 18.03 -28.42 -37.01
C LYS A 446 19.44 -28.45 -36.43
N SER A 447 20.33 -29.15 -37.13
CA SER A 447 21.75 -29.26 -36.78
C SER A 447 22.63 -29.22 -38.01
N PHE A 448 23.78 -28.56 -37.91
CA PHE A 448 24.72 -28.32 -38.99
C PHE A 448 26.14 -28.60 -38.49
N ASN A 449 26.94 -29.28 -39.31
CA ASN A 449 28.35 -29.58 -39.01
C ASN A 449 29.33 -28.78 -39.90
N LYS A 450 28.79 -27.94 -40.78
CA LYS A 450 29.55 -27.09 -41.70
C LYS A 450 29.00 -25.67 -41.64
N LEU A 451 29.89 -24.70 -41.65
CA LEU A 451 29.53 -23.29 -41.54
C LEU A 451 28.79 -22.80 -42.80
N GLU A 452 29.05 -23.41 -43.96
CA GLU A 452 28.35 -23.11 -45.21
C GLU A 452 26.86 -23.48 -45.16
N ASP A 453 26.49 -24.55 -44.44
CA ASP A 453 25.08 -24.94 -44.26
C ASP A 453 24.37 -23.96 -43.30
N VAL A 454 25.12 -23.41 -42.33
CA VAL A 454 24.63 -22.34 -41.45
C VAL A 454 24.41 -21.06 -42.25
N ASP A 455 25.30 -20.72 -43.20
CA ASP A 455 25.12 -19.56 -44.09
C ASP A 455 23.79 -19.60 -44.83
N GLN A 456 23.39 -20.78 -45.32
CA GLN A 456 22.09 -20.97 -45.97
C GLN A 456 20.93 -20.83 -44.99
N PHE A 457 21.03 -21.41 -43.79
CA PHE A 457 19.99 -21.35 -42.77
C PHE A 457 19.60 -19.91 -42.42
N TRP A 458 20.59 -19.02 -42.27
CA TRP A 458 20.36 -17.61 -41.93
C TRP A 458 19.81 -16.75 -43.07
N THR A 459 19.55 -17.32 -44.25
CA THR A 459 18.85 -16.63 -45.36
C THR A 459 17.36 -16.95 -45.42
N ILE A 460 16.87 -17.91 -44.63
CA ILE A 460 15.49 -18.41 -44.71
C ILE A 460 14.62 -17.73 -43.65
N GLU A 461 13.75 -16.82 -44.11
CA GLU A 461 12.90 -16.01 -43.23
C GLU A 461 11.99 -16.84 -42.32
N GLU A 462 11.41 -17.93 -42.82
CA GLU A 462 10.52 -18.78 -42.02
C GLU A 462 11.21 -19.36 -40.79
N TYR A 463 12.49 -19.70 -40.91
CA TYR A 463 13.28 -20.25 -39.82
C TYR A 463 13.66 -19.16 -38.82
N LEU A 464 14.06 -17.99 -39.30
CA LEU A 464 14.45 -16.88 -38.43
C LEU A 464 13.26 -16.25 -37.67
N LYS A 465 12.03 -16.42 -38.15
CA LYS A 465 10.82 -16.02 -37.40
C LYS A 465 10.52 -16.90 -36.19
N LYS A 466 10.99 -18.15 -36.18
CA LYS A 466 10.62 -19.16 -35.17
C LYS A 466 11.76 -19.47 -34.21
N ILE A 467 12.97 -19.00 -34.49
CA ILE A 467 14.16 -19.28 -33.70
C ILE A 467 14.23 -18.39 -32.45
N SER A 468 14.39 -19.03 -31.29
CA SER A 468 14.66 -18.35 -30.00
C SER A 468 16.10 -18.52 -29.53
N GLU A 469 16.80 -19.53 -30.05
CA GLU A 469 18.19 -19.82 -29.73
C GLU A 469 18.92 -20.50 -30.89
N PHE A 470 20.22 -20.22 -30.99
CA PHE A 470 21.14 -20.86 -31.91
C PHE A 470 22.42 -21.22 -31.15
N ASN A 471 22.70 -22.51 -31.00
CA ASN A 471 23.79 -23.00 -30.18
C ASN A 471 24.97 -23.40 -31.06
N PHE A 472 26.18 -23.06 -30.62
CA PHE A 472 27.43 -23.48 -31.23
C PHE A 472 28.23 -24.30 -30.22
N ARG A 473 28.61 -25.52 -30.59
CA ARG A 473 29.41 -26.42 -29.76
C ARG A 473 30.75 -26.68 -30.43
N ALA A 474 31.82 -26.42 -29.70
CA ALA A 474 33.17 -26.89 -30.02
C ALA A 474 33.46 -28.13 -29.18
N ARG A 475 34.00 -29.17 -29.82
CA ARG A 475 34.31 -30.44 -29.17
C ARG A 475 35.67 -30.94 -29.64
N LEU A 476 36.58 -31.14 -28.69
CA LEU A 476 37.90 -31.73 -28.86
C LEU A 476 37.84 -33.14 -28.28
N ASP A 477 38.00 -34.15 -29.12
CA ASP A 477 37.88 -35.56 -28.72
C ASP A 477 39.23 -36.27 -28.70
N GLY A 478 39.45 -37.04 -27.63
CA GLY A 478 40.59 -37.92 -27.47
C GLY A 478 41.93 -37.17 -27.42
N PHE A 479 42.29 -36.63 -26.26
CA PHE A 479 43.64 -36.11 -26.05
C PHE A 479 44.68 -37.22 -26.26
N LYS A 480 45.57 -37.08 -27.26
CA LYS A 480 46.44 -38.17 -27.74
C LYS A 480 47.40 -38.73 -26.69
N LYS A 481 47.78 -37.93 -25.70
CA LYS A 481 48.68 -38.35 -24.60
C LYS A 481 47.95 -38.85 -23.35
N ALA A 482 46.62 -38.95 -23.35
CA ALA A 482 45.83 -39.37 -22.20
C ALA A 482 45.88 -40.88 -21.89
N GLY A 483 46.38 -41.73 -22.81
CA GLY A 483 46.36 -43.18 -22.61
C GLY A 483 44.94 -43.74 -22.49
N THR A 484 44.66 -44.52 -21.43
CA THR A 484 43.33 -45.13 -21.17
C THR A 484 42.31 -44.15 -20.59
N GLU A 485 42.73 -42.99 -20.10
CA GLU A 485 41.89 -42.03 -19.35
C GLU A 485 40.93 -41.20 -20.23
N TYR A 486 40.94 -41.41 -21.56
CA TYR A 486 40.02 -40.83 -22.56
C TYR A 486 39.49 -39.41 -22.26
N CYS A 487 40.19 -38.38 -22.75
CA CYS A 487 39.80 -36.98 -22.54
C CYS A 487 39.00 -36.40 -23.70
N ASN A 488 37.83 -35.83 -23.39
CA ASN A 488 37.08 -34.98 -24.29
C ASN A 488 36.79 -33.63 -23.64
N VAL A 489 36.98 -32.54 -24.38
CA VAL A 489 36.64 -31.18 -23.95
C VAL A 489 35.52 -30.68 -24.84
N SER A 490 34.41 -30.23 -24.26
CA SER A 490 33.27 -29.74 -25.02
C SER A 490 32.62 -28.56 -24.36
N HIS A 491 32.53 -27.46 -25.10
CA HIS A 491 31.90 -26.23 -24.64
C HIS A 491 30.90 -25.74 -25.66
N GLU A 492 29.85 -25.12 -25.14
CA GLU A 492 28.72 -24.67 -25.93
C GLU A 492 28.44 -23.19 -25.67
N LEU A 493 28.54 -22.41 -26.73
CA LEU A 493 28.17 -21.02 -26.82
C LEU A 493 26.71 -20.93 -27.30
N LYS A 494 25.82 -20.48 -26.42
CA LYS A 494 24.41 -20.24 -26.73
C LYS A 494 24.21 -18.80 -27.17
N PHE A 495 23.65 -18.61 -28.36
CA PHE A 495 23.17 -17.33 -28.83
C PHE A 495 21.65 -17.28 -28.67
N ARG A 496 21.15 -16.45 -27.76
CA ARG A 496 19.71 -16.28 -27.51
C ARG A 496 19.18 -15.06 -28.25
N ILE A 497 18.00 -15.24 -28.84
CA ILE A 497 17.25 -14.23 -29.59
C ILE A 497 16.00 -13.92 -28.77
N ASP A 498 15.97 -12.74 -28.15
CA ASP A 498 14.80 -12.23 -27.44
C ASP A 498 14.14 -11.12 -28.28
N THR A 499 12.98 -10.62 -27.85
CA THR A 499 12.20 -9.65 -28.65
C THR A 499 12.97 -8.37 -29.00
N PHE A 500 13.86 -7.89 -28.13
CA PHE A 500 14.54 -6.59 -28.28
C PHE A 500 16.06 -6.62 -28.16
N HIS A 501 16.61 -7.77 -27.78
CA HIS A 501 18.04 -7.94 -27.57
C HIS A 501 18.46 -9.36 -27.91
N TYR A 502 19.76 -9.53 -28.16
CA TYR A 502 20.39 -10.84 -28.19
C TYR A 502 21.39 -10.97 -27.05
N SER A 503 21.72 -12.21 -26.69
CA SER A 503 22.71 -12.47 -25.65
C SER A 503 23.52 -13.72 -25.91
N PHE A 504 24.72 -13.76 -25.34
CA PHE A 504 25.60 -14.91 -25.36
C PHE A 504 25.76 -15.49 -23.97
N THR A 505 25.62 -16.81 -23.87
CA THR A 505 25.82 -17.58 -22.64
C THR A 505 26.75 -18.74 -22.95
N LEU A 506 27.64 -19.07 -22.03
CA LEU A 506 28.46 -20.28 -22.11
C LEU A 506 27.89 -21.34 -21.16
N VAL A 507 27.60 -22.53 -21.66
CA VAL A 507 27.02 -23.62 -20.86
C VAL A 507 27.98 -24.03 -19.75
N ASN A 508 27.45 -24.24 -18.54
CA ASN A 508 28.19 -24.59 -17.32
C ASN A 508 29.21 -23.54 -16.84
N TYR A 509 29.10 -22.30 -17.33
CA TYR A 509 29.90 -21.16 -16.89
C TYR A 509 29.00 -20.07 -16.29
N ASN A 510 29.50 -19.37 -15.26
CA ASN A 510 28.83 -18.21 -14.63
C ASN A 510 27.34 -18.44 -14.29
N ASN A 511 26.99 -19.58 -13.69
CA ASN A 511 25.60 -19.96 -13.37
C ASN A 511 24.61 -19.84 -14.54
N GLN A 512 25.09 -20.04 -15.78
CA GLN A 512 24.31 -19.90 -17.02
C GLN A 512 23.70 -18.50 -17.24
N GLN A 513 24.26 -17.47 -16.60
CA GLN A 513 23.90 -16.09 -16.87
C GLN A 513 24.60 -15.58 -18.15
N PRO A 514 23.94 -14.74 -18.96
CA PRO A 514 24.55 -14.20 -20.17
C PRO A 514 25.73 -13.31 -19.80
N PHE A 515 26.90 -13.57 -20.40
CA PHE A 515 28.10 -12.76 -20.19
C PHE A 515 28.14 -11.55 -21.14
N MET A 516 27.31 -11.55 -22.18
CA MET A 516 27.11 -10.42 -23.09
C MET A 516 25.64 -10.30 -23.48
N LYS A 517 25.12 -9.07 -23.50
CA LYS A 517 23.76 -8.73 -23.90
C LYS A 517 23.77 -7.42 -24.69
N LYS A 518 23.16 -7.41 -25.88
CA LYS A 518 23.15 -6.25 -26.79
C LYS A 518 21.80 -6.05 -27.48
N LEU A 519 21.47 -4.80 -27.79
CA LEU A 519 20.27 -4.45 -28.54
C LEU A 519 20.48 -4.69 -30.04
N TYR A 520 19.42 -4.96 -30.81
CA TYR A 520 19.58 -5.27 -32.25
C TYR A 520 20.14 -4.14 -33.11
N HIS A 521 19.99 -2.88 -32.68
CA HIS A 521 20.61 -1.74 -33.36
C HIS A 521 22.08 -1.54 -32.96
N GLN A 522 22.61 -2.36 -32.04
CA GLN A 522 24.03 -2.41 -31.72
C GLN A 522 24.67 -3.58 -32.48
N PRO A 523 25.58 -3.31 -33.44
CA PRO A 523 26.26 -4.38 -34.15
C PRO A 523 27.20 -5.15 -33.22
N LEU A 524 27.49 -6.41 -33.60
CA LEU A 524 28.52 -7.22 -32.96
C LEU A 524 29.90 -6.80 -33.51
N GLN A 525 30.60 -5.95 -32.78
CA GLN A 525 31.88 -5.35 -33.19
C GLN A 525 33.04 -6.33 -33.03
N ALA A 526 34.19 -6.02 -33.63
CA ALA A 526 35.39 -6.85 -33.54
C ALA A 526 35.85 -7.10 -32.09
N ASN A 527 35.76 -6.09 -31.23
CA ASN A 527 36.12 -6.22 -29.81
C ASN A 527 35.19 -7.18 -29.07
N ASP A 528 33.89 -7.18 -29.39
CA ASP A 528 32.94 -8.12 -28.80
C ASP A 528 33.26 -9.56 -29.21
N ARG A 529 33.54 -9.76 -30.50
CA ARG A 529 33.90 -11.08 -31.02
C ARG A 529 35.17 -11.59 -30.37
N LYS A 530 36.20 -10.74 -30.28
CA LYS A 530 37.44 -11.07 -29.59
C LYS A 530 37.18 -11.47 -28.13
N MET A 531 36.36 -10.71 -27.40
CA MET A 531 36.02 -11.05 -26.01
C MET A 531 35.32 -12.41 -25.89
N ILE A 532 34.37 -12.72 -26.78
CA ILE A 532 33.68 -14.02 -26.80
C ILE A 532 34.66 -15.15 -27.11
N THR A 533 35.51 -14.97 -28.12
CA THR A 533 36.53 -15.96 -28.51
C THR A 533 37.53 -16.19 -27.39
N ASP A 534 38.09 -15.13 -26.81
CA ASP A 534 39.05 -15.21 -25.71
C ASP A 534 38.44 -15.92 -24.49
N LEU A 535 37.18 -15.61 -24.15
CA LEU A 535 36.47 -16.27 -23.04
C LEU A 535 36.30 -17.78 -23.29
N LEU A 536 35.83 -18.17 -24.48
CA LEU A 536 35.66 -19.57 -24.83
C LEU A 536 37.00 -20.32 -24.84
N MET A 537 38.05 -19.70 -25.38
CA MET A 537 39.39 -20.27 -25.41
C MET A 537 39.97 -20.46 -24.01
N ASN A 538 39.81 -19.48 -23.11
CA ASN A 538 40.24 -19.61 -21.73
C ASN A 538 39.55 -20.78 -21.03
N VAL A 539 38.24 -20.91 -21.19
CA VAL A 539 37.50 -22.02 -20.57
C VAL A 539 37.91 -23.38 -21.14
N ILE A 540 38.15 -23.47 -22.46
CA ILE A 540 38.71 -24.70 -23.08
C ILE A 540 40.09 -25.02 -22.49
N MET A 541 40.97 -24.02 -22.37
CA MET A 541 42.31 -24.20 -21.82
C MET A 541 42.28 -24.62 -20.35
N ASP A 542 41.44 -23.98 -19.52
CA ASP A 542 41.28 -24.31 -18.10
C ASP A 542 40.84 -25.78 -17.90
N ASP A 543 39.91 -26.27 -18.74
CA ASP A 543 39.46 -27.67 -18.69
C ASP A 543 40.56 -28.65 -19.14
N ILE A 544 41.35 -28.28 -20.16
CA ILE A 544 42.53 -29.05 -20.57
C ILE A 544 43.58 -29.08 -19.44
N GLU A 545 43.87 -27.95 -18.82
CA GLU A 545 44.85 -27.84 -17.72
C GLU A 545 44.42 -28.68 -16.52
N ARG A 546 43.16 -28.57 -16.09
CA ARG A 546 42.61 -29.39 -14.99
C ARG A 546 42.73 -30.88 -15.28
N PHE A 547 42.47 -31.28 -16.52
CA PHE A 547 42.64 -32.66 -16.93
C PHE A 547 44.11 -33.12 -16.88
N LEU A 548 45.04 -32.28 -17.35
CA LEU A 548 46.47 -32.56 -17.29
C LEU A 548 47.01 -32.65 -15.85
N GLU A 549 46.47 -31.86 -14.92
CA GLU A 549 46.79 -31.96 -13.50
C GLU A 549 46.33 -33.29 -12.90
N ASN A 550 45.12 -33.75 -13.26
CA ASN A 550 44.59 -35.04 -12.81
C ASN A 550 45.43 -36.22 -13.31
N ILE A 551 45.81 -36.24 -14.61
CA ILE A 551 46.74 -37.27 -15.13
C ILE A 551 48.05 -37.29 -14.35
N LYS A 552 48.63 -36.12 -14.05
CA LYS A 552 49.91 -36.02 -13.32
C LYS A 552 49.79 -36.50 -11.87
N ALA A 553 48.63 -36.35 -11.25
CA ALA A 553 48.36 -36.83 -9.90
C ALA A 553 48.22 -38.36 -9.86
N GLU A 554 47.63 -38.97 -10.88
CA GLU A 554 47.44 -40.43 -11.00
C GLU A 554 48.69 -41.17 -11.53
N SER A 555 49.60 -40.45 -12.20
CA SER A 555 50.89 -40.98 -12.68
C SER A 555 52.00 -40.98 -11.62
N LYS A 556 51.73 -40.48 -10.41
CA LYS A 556 52.61 -40.52 -9.23
C LYS A 556 52.13 -41.59 -8.27
#